data_AF-A0A6H2A0B1-F1
#
_entry.id   AF-A0A6H2A0B1-F1
#
_cell.length_a   1.000
_cell.length_b   1.000
_cell.length_c   1.000
_cell.angle_alpha   90.00
_cell.angle_beta   90.00
_cell.angle_gamma   90.00
#
_symmetry.space_group_name_H-M   'P 1'
#
loop_
_entity.id
_entity.type
_entity.pdbx_description
1 polymer ?
#
loop_
_entity_poly.entity_id
_entity_poly.type
_entity_poly.pdbx_seq_one_letter_code
_entity_poly.pdbx_strand_id
1 'polypeptide(L)' 'MIDKWIKLRKQERNKLIIAYINEHPLSPLSEVADIFKVSKQRISVIYKRYGGGKPWII' A
#
# COMPACT_ATOMS: atom_id res chain seq x y z
N MET A 1 -1.76 -1.72 -26.26
CA MET A 1 -1.16 -0.53 -25.61
C MET A 1 -1.85 -0.10 -24.30
N ILE A 2 -3.16 -0.34 -24.11
CA ILE A 2 -3.92 0.00 -22.88
C ILE A 2 -3.36 -0.67 -21.61
N ASP A 3 -2.90 -1.92 -21.74
CA ASP A 3 -2.35 -2.73 -20.63
C ASP A 3 -1.17 -2.07 -19.90
N LYS A 4 -0.29 -1.38 -20.65
CA LYS A 4 0.90 -0.73 -20.10
C LYS A 4 0.54 0.41 -19.13
N TRP A 5 -0.49 1.19 -19.47
CA TRP A 5 -0.96 2.32 -18.66
C TRP A 5 -1.72 1.88 -17.40
N ILE A 6 -2.46 0.77 -17.48
CA ILE A 6 -3.11 0.17 -16.32
C ILE A 6 -2.06 -0.35 -15.33
N LYS A 7 -1.01 -1.00 -15.84
CA LYS A 7 0.11 -1.49 -15.03
C LYS A 7 0.86 -0.36 -14.33
N LEU A 8 1.14 0.75 -15.02
CA LEU A 8 1.79 1.94 -14.47
C LEU A 8 0.96 2.58 -13.34
N ARG A 9 -0.33 2.84 -13.58
CA ARG A 9 -1.22 3.39 -12.54
C ARG A 9 -1.29 2.52 -11.29
N LYS A 10 -1.30 1.20 -11.47
CA LYS A 10 -1.28 0.24 -10.35
C LYS A 10 0.03 0.30 -9.56
N GLN A 11 1.17 0.50 -10.23
CA GLN A 11 2.47 0.65 -9.56
C GLN A 11 2.57 1.96 -8.80
N GLU A 12 2.13 3.07 -9.39
CA GLU A 12 2.09 4.37 -8.71
C GLU A 12 1.21 4.35 -7.46
N ARG A 13 0.01 3.79 -7.57
CA ARG A 13 -0.89 3.65 -6.42
C ARG A 13 -0.25 2.83 -5.29
N ASN A 14 0.46 1.74 -5.61
CA ASN A 14 1.16 0.96 -4.59
C ASN A 14 2.27 1.79 -3.92
N LYS A 15 3.04 2.58 -4.67
CA LYS A 15 4.08 3.46 -4.12
C LYS A 15 3.50 4.48 -3.14
N LEU A 16 2.39 5.11 -3.49
CA LEU A 16 1.69 6.07 -2.62
C LEU A 16 1.20 5.42 -1.32
N ILE A 17 0.64 4.21 -1.41
CA ILE A 17 0.23 3.44 -0.22
C ILE A 17 1.42 3.20 0.71
N ILE A 18 2.58 2.83 0.17
CA ILE A 18 3.78 2.56 0.97
C ILE A 18 4.35 3.86 1.56
N ALA A 19 4.37 4.95 0.80
CA ALA A 19 4.80 6.26 1.30
C ALA A 19 3.95 6.68 2.50
N TYR A 20 2.62 6.60 2.37
CA TYR A 20 1.68 6.92 3.44
C TYR A 20 1.90 6.05 4.68
N ILE A 21 2.08 4.74 4.50
CA ILE A 21 2.37 3.78 5.58
C ILE A 21 3.69 4.12 6.29
N ASN A 22 4.70 4.57 5.55
CA ASN A 22 5.99 4.93 6.13
C ASN A 22 5.94 6.29 6.85
N GLU A 23 5.15 7.24 6.38
CA GLU A 23 4.92 8.54 7.03
C GLU A 23 4.05 8.40 8.28
N HIS A 24 3.11 7.45 8.27
CA HIS A 24 2.18 7.19 9.37
C HIS A 24 2.31 5.75 9.90
N PRO A 25 3.44 5.37 10.53
CA PRO A 25 3.70 4.01 11.00
C PRO A 25 2.84 3.57 12.19
N LEU A 26 2.04 4.48 12.76
CA LEU A 26 1.09 4.21 13.84
C LEU A 26 -0.35 4.06 13.33
N SER A 27 -0.63 4.43 12.08
CA SER A 27 -1.98 4.33 11.52
C SER A 27 -2.33 2.87 11.23
N PRO A 28 -3.43 2.35 11.76
CA PRO A 28 -3.82 0.96 11.54
C PRO A 28 -4.07 0.70 10.06
N LEU A 29 -3.76 -0.53 9.61
CA LEU A 29 -3.98 -0.95 8.22
C LEU A 29 -5.45 -0.79 7.76
N SER A 30 -6.41 -0.70 8.69
CA SER A 30 -7.82 -0.35 8.40
C SER A 30 -7.95 1.04 7.82
N GLU A 31 -7.30 2.01 8.44
CA GLU A 31 -7.43 3.41 8.08
C GLU A 31 -6.80 3.65 6.71
N VAL A 32 -5.62 3.06 6.49
CA VAL A 32 -4.98 3.07 5.17
C VAL A 32 -5.85 2.36 4.11
N ALA A 33 -6.53 1.27 4.47
CA ALA A 33 -7.44 0.55 3.58
C ALA A 33 -8.63 1.40 3.15
N ASP A 34 -9.22 2.14 4.09
CA ASP A 34 -10.32 3.06 3.85
C ASP A 34 -9.91 4.25 2.98
N ILE A 35 -8.81 4.92 3.31
CA ILE A 35 -8.29 6.09 2.57
C ILE A 35 -8.03 5.71 1.11
N PHE A 36 -7.33 4.61 0.89
CA PHE A 36 -6.98 4.17 -0.45
C PHE A 36 -8.07 3.34 -1.12
N LYS A 37 -9.24 3.12 -0.49
CA LYS A 37 -10.32 2.25 -0.99
C LYS A 37 -9.79 0.92 -1.54
N VAL A 38 -9.00 0.22 -0.73
CA VAL A 38 -8.43 -1.10 -1.04
C VAL A 38 -8.65 -2.03 0.15
N SER A 39 -8.76 -3.33 -0.09
CA SER A 39 -8.92 -4.29 1.00
C SER A 39 -7.67 -4.35 1.89
N LYS A 40 -7.84 -4.57 3.20
CA LYS A 40 -6.72 -4.78 4.16
C LYS A 40 -5.71 -5.83 3.68
N GLN A 41 -6.19 -6.95 3.13
CA GLN A 41 -5.33 -7.99 2.53
C GLN A 41 -4.45 -7.44 1.41
N ARG A 42 -4.99 -6.54 0.58
CA ARG A 42 -4.22 -5.93 -0.52
C ARG A 42 -3.08 -5.08 0.01
N ILE A 43 -3.33 -4.31 1.07
CA ILE A 43 -2.28 -3.52 1.74
C ILE A 43 -1.22 -4.43 2.34
N SER A 44 -1.63 -5.48 3.05
CA SER A 44 -0.69 -6.47 3.61
C SER A 44 0.22 -7.07 2.53
N VAL A 45 -0.34 -7.43 1.37
CA VAL A 45 0.45 -7.93 0.22
C VAL A 45 1.39 -6.87 -0.35
N ILE A 46 0.92 -5.61 -0.50
CA ILE A 46 1.76 -4.51 -1.00
C ILE A 46 2.90 -4.25 -0.02
N TYR A 47 2.61 -4.20 1.28
CA TYR A 47 3.61 -3.98 2.32
C TYR A 47 4.64 -5.10 2.35
N LYS A 48 4.22 -6.37 2.33
CA LYS A 48 5.14 -7.51 2.26
C LYS A 48 6.04 -7.47 1.01
N ARG A 49 5.52 -6.94 -0.10
CA ARG A 49 6.23 -6.91 -1.38
C ARG A 49 7.18 -5.73 -1.54
N TYR A 50 6.93 -4.61 -0.87
CA TYR A 50 7.64 -3.35 -1.10
C TYR A 50 8.12 -2.62 0.17
N GLY A 51 7.51 -2.88 1.32
CA GLY A 51 7.82 -2.26 2.62
C GLY A 51 8.72 -3.11 3.51
N GLY A 52 9.44 -4.09 2.94
CA GLY A 52 10.26 -5.05 3.68
C GLY A 52 11.25 -4.36 4.62
N GLY A 53 11.00 -4.49 5.94
CA GLY A 53 12.03 -4.21 6.95
C GLY A 53 11.52 -3.81 8.34
N LYS A 54 10.32 -3.25 8.51
CA LYS A 54 9.86 -2.80 9.84
C LYS A 54 8.64 -3.59 10.33
N PRO A 55 8.74 -4.30 11.47
CA PRO A 55 7.59 -4.99 12.04
C PRO A 55 6.57 -3.94 12.50
N TRP A 56 5.33 -4.07 12.02
CA TRP A 56 4.21 -3.36 12.60
C TRP A 56 3.89 -4.00 13.95
N ILE A 57 3.74 -3.16 14.99
CA ILE A 57 3.20 -3.58 16.28
C ILE A 57 1.72 -3.86 16.02
N ILE A 58 1.36 -5.14 16.10
CA ILE A 58 0.01 -5.67 15.89
C ILE A 58 -0.88 -5.29 17.07
#